data_AF-J0S316-F1
#
_entry.id   AF-J0S316-F1
#
_cell.length_a   1.000
_cell.length_b   1.000
_cell.length_c   1.000
_cell.angle_alpha   90.00
_cell.angle_beta   90.00
_cell.angle_gamma   90.00
#
_symmetry.space_group_name_H-M   'P 1'
#
loop_
_entity.id
_entity.type
_entity.pdbx_description
1 polymer ?
#
loop_
_entity_poly.entity_id
_entity_poly.type
_entity_poly.pdbx_seq_one_letter_code
_entity_poly.pdbx_strand_id
1 'polypeptide(L)'
;MVDRDYQIGMMKTAESILDAAEGRALESIERDLAGLGFAEIGADPAAVAMEQREQELYLEIELDPDGRVHGYVLIPFEEKAQKQEPFRW
;
A
#
# COMPACT_ATOMS: atom_id res chain seq x y z
N MET A 1 13.24 15.81 0.36
CA MET A 1 12.42 16.32 -0.76
C MET A 1 12.31 15.17 -1.73
N VAL A 2 11.18 14.46 -1.69
CA VAL A 2 10.90 13.34 -2.60
C VAL A 2 10.73 13.88 -4.01
N ASP A 3 11.27 13.16 -5.00
CA ASP A 3 11.02 13.47 -6.40
C ASP A 3 9.57 13.09 -6.74
N ARG A 4 8.74 14.11 -6.98
CA ARG A 4 7.30 13.91 -7.12
C ARG A 4 6.93 13.13 -8.38
N ASP A 5 7.73 13.23 -9.44
CA ASP A 5 7.49 12.49 -10.68
C ASP A 5 7.78 11.00 -10.48
N TYR A 6 8.88 10.70 -9.76
CA TYR A 6 9.24 9.34 -9.39
C TYR A 6 8.25 8.71 -8.39
N GLN A 7 7.78 9.47 -7.40
CA GLN A 7 6.73 9.03 -6.47
C GLN A 7 5.45 8.66 -7.22
N ILE A 8 4.99 9.50 -8.15
CA ILE A 8 3.80 9.23 -8.99
C ILE A 8 4.04 8.00 -9.87
N GLY A 9 5.22 7.86 -10.47
CA GLY A 9 5.57 6.70 -11.29
C GLY A 9 5.55 5.39 -10.50
N MET A 10 6.05 5.42 -9.27
CA MET A 10 6.01 4.28 -8.37
C MET A 10 4.59 3.94 -7.93
N MET A 11 3.79 4.95 -7.60
CA MET A 11 2.37 4.75 -7.26
C MET A 11 1.63 4.03 -8.38
N LYS A 12 1.75 4.51 -9.62
CA LYS A 12 1.12 3.86 -10.78
C LYS A 12 1.56 2.42 -10.99
N THR A 13 2.83 2.12 -10.72
CA THR A 13 3.37 0.77 -10.85
C THR A 13 2.82 -0.15 -9.77
N ALA A 14 2.78 0.32 -8.52
CA ALA A 14 2.18 -0.41 -7.41
C ALA A 14 0.67 -0.62 -7.62
N GLU A 15 -0.07 0.42 -8.04
CA GLU A 15 -1.49 0.34 -8.41
C GLU A 15 -1.72 -0.71 -9.51
N SER A 16 -0.88 -0.74 -10.54
CA SER A 16 -1.01 -1.73 -11.62
C SER A 16 -0.79 -3.17 -11.13
N ILE A 17 0.11 -3.39 -10.17
CA ILE A 17 0.33 -4.71 -9.56
C ILE A 17 -0.88 -5.11 -8.72
N LEU A 18 -1.40 -4.19 -7.92
CA LEU A 18 -2.53 -4.40 -7.02
C LEU A 18 -3.83 -4.63 -7.78
N ASP A 19 -4.10 -3.85 -8.82
CA ASP A 19 -5.25 -4.01 -9.73
C ASP A 19 -5.21 -5.37 -10.43
N ALA A 20 -4.04 -5.79 -10.91
CA ALA A 20 -3.86 -7.12 -11.49
C ALA A 20 -3.97 -8.27 -10.46
N ALA A 21 -3.90 -7.95 -9.17
CA ALA A 21 -3.93 -8.89 -8.06
C ALA A 21 -5.28 -8.99 -7.36
N GLU A 22 -6.27 -8.19 -7.77
CA GLU A 22 -7.63 -8.28 -7.25
C GLU A 22 -8.14 -9.73 -7.32
N GLY A 23 -8.61 -10.25 -6.19
CA GLY A 23 -9.08 -11.63 -6.05
C GLY A 23 -7.98 -12.71 -6.02
N ARG A 24 -6.70 -12.34 -6.04
CA ARG A 24 -5.56 -13.26 -5.87
C ARG A 24 -5.05 -13.26 -4.43
N ALA A 25 -4.23 -14.25 -4.09
CA ALA A 25 -3.57 -14.32 -2.78
C ALA A 25 -2.47 -13.25 -2.67
N LEU A 26 -2.38 -12.60 -1.50
CA LEU A 26 -1.38 -11.58 -1.20
C LEU A 26 0.06 -12.06 -1.47
N GLU A 27 0.36 -13.32 -1.11
CA GLU A 27 1.66 -13.97 -1.34
C GLU A 27 2.14 -13.90 -2.80
N SER A 28 1.21 -13.78 -3.75
CA SER A 28 1.52 -13.67 -5.18
C SER A 28 2.12 -12.32 -5.56
N ILE A 29 1.84 -11.26 -4.79
CA ILE A 29 2.31 -9.88 -5.06
C ILE A 29 3.29 -9.34 -4.03
N GLU A 30 3.43 -9.97 -2.86
CA GLU A 30 4.39 -9.54 -1.84
C GLU A 30 5.80 -9.37 -2.38
N ARG A 31 6.25 -10.29 -3.24
CA ARG A 31 7.59 -10.23 -3.83
C ARG A 31 7.75 -9.05 -4.78
N ASP A 32 6.72 -8.72 -5.55
CA ASP A 32 6.73 -7.57 -6.46
C ASP A 32 6.70 -6.25 -5.68
N LEU A 33 5.89 -6.17 -4.62
CA LEU A 33 5.84 -5.02 -3.71
C LEU A 33 7.16 -4.82 -2.95
N ALA A 34 7.76 -5.91 -2.44
CA ALA A 34 9.08 -5.86 -1.84
C ALA A 34 10.17 -5.42 -2.84
N GLY A 35 10.04 -5.81 -4.11
CA GLY A 35 10.91 -5.36 -5.20
C GLY A 35 10.82 -3.85 -5.48
N LEU A 36 9.67 -3.23 -5.20
CA LEU A 36 9.47 -1.77 -5.25
C LEU A 36 9.96 -1.05 -3.97
N GLY A 37 10.44 -1.80 -2.98
CA GLY A 37 10.93 -1.26 -1.70
C GLY A 37 9.84 -1.06 -0.64
N PHE A 38 8.62 -1.58 -0.85
CA PHE A 38 7.62 -1.62 0.20
C PHE A 38 8.02 -2.64 1.26
N ALA A 39 8.03 -2.21 2.51
CA ALA A 39 8.30 -3.05 3.67
C ALA A 39 7.03 -3.18 4.51
N GLU A 40 6.67 -4.40 4.89
CA GLU A 40 5.56 -4.64 5.82
C GLU A 40 5.86 -3.97 7.18
N ILE A 41 4.86 -3.24 7.69
CA ILE A 41 4.91 -2.59 9.00
C ILE A 41 3.85 -3.11 9.97
N GLY A 42 2.85 -3.85 9.46
CA GLY A 42 1.81 -4.49 10.25
C GLY A 42 0.97 -5.41 9.39
N ALA A 43 0.62 -6.58 9.94
CA ALA A 43 -0.26 -7.54 9.32
C ALA A 43 -1.41 -7.84 10.27
N ASP A 44 -2.63 -7.55 9.83
CA ASP A 44 -3.89 -7.87 10.46
C ASP A 44 -4.58 -9.01 9.67
N PRO A 45 -5.51 -9.77 10.29
CA PRO A 45 -6.21 -10.85 9.61
C PRO A 45 -7.05 -10.38 8.41
N ALA A 46 -7.38 -9.09 8.36
CA ALA A 46 -8.23 -8.47 7.34
C ALA A 46 -7.50 -7.42 6.50
N ALA A 47 -6.24 -7.08 6.83
CA ALA A 47 -5.48 -6.09 6.08
C ALA A 47 -3.97 -6.22 6.31
N VAL A 48 -3.16 -5.84 5.34
CA VAL A 48 -1.70 -5.77 5.47
C VAL A 48 -1.22 -4.36 5.14
N ALA A 49 -0.49 -3.76 6.06
CA ALA A 49 0.07 -2.42 5.96
C ALA A 49 1.56 -2.49 5.63
N MET A 50 1.95 -1.75 4.60
CA MET A 50 3.32 -1.65 4.10
C MET A 50 3.71 -0.18 3.88
N GLU A 51 5.00 0.11 3.99
CA GLU A 51 5.56 1.45 3.78
C GLU A 51 6.75 1.42 2.84
N GLN A 52 6.83 2.40 1.95
CA GLN A 52 8.01 2.73 1.15
C GLN A 52 8.56 4.05 1.70
N ARG A 53 9.63 3.98 2.49
CA ARG A 53 10.16 5.15 3.21
C ARG A 53 10.93 6.15 2.34
N GLU A 54 11.51 5.70 1.23
CA GLU A 54 12.30 6.57 0.33
C GLU A 54 11.41 7.51 -0.49
N GLN A 55 10.19 7.08 -0.79
CA GLN A 55 9.15 7.82 -1.51
C GLN A 55 8.03 8.30 -0.60
N GLU A 56 8.13 8.06 0.70
CA GLU A 56 7.11 8.45 1.68
C GLU A 56 5.71 7.94 1.27
N LEU A 57 5.60 6.66 0.89
CA LEU A 57 4.35 6.03 0.47
C LEU A 57 3.87 5.03 1.52
N TYR A 58 2.58 5.05 1.78
CA TYR A 58 1.86 4.09 2.61
C TYR A 58 0.92 3.27 1.73
N LEU A 59 1.00 1.96 1.87
CA LEU A 59 0.15 1.00 1.20
C LEU A 59 -0.58 0.17 2.27
N GLU A 60 -1.89 0.10 2.18
CA GLU A 60 -2.71 -0.82 2.97
C GLU A 60 -3.50 -1.69 2.01
N ILE A 61 -3.43 -3.00 2.20
CA ILE A 61 -4.07 -3.98 1.33
C ILE A 61 -5.15 -4.66 2.17
N GLU A 62 -6.40 -4.50 1.79
CA GLU A 62 -7.53 -5.15 2.43
C GLU A 62 -7.65 -6.58 1.90
N LEU A 63 -7.83 -7.52 2.82
CA LEU A 63 -7.97 -8.93 2.53
C LEU A 63 -9.40 -9.40 2.85
N ASP A 64 -9.96 -10.18 1.95
CA ASP A 64 -11.16 -10.96 2.18
C ASP A 64 -10.91 -12.04 3.26
N PRO A 65 -11.96 -12.62 3.87
CA PRO A 65 -11.84 -13.70 4.86
C PRO A 65 -11.06 -14.94 4.35
N ASP A 66 -11.01 -15.13 3.03
CA ASP A 66 -10.24 -16.18 2.35
C ASP A 66 -8.76 -15.80 2.11
N GLY A 67 -8.29 -14.65 2.63
CA GLY A 67 -6.90 -14.17 2.48
C GLY A 67 -6.56 -13.65 1.08
N ARG A 68 -7.57 -13.21 0.33
CA ARG A 68 -7.42 -12.68 -1.04
C ARG A 68 -7.49 -11.17 -1.02
N VAL A 69 -6.78 -10.51 -1.94
CA VAL A 69 -6.83 -9.06 -2.10
C VAL A 69 -8.25 -8.65 -2.48
N HIS A 70 -8.89 -7.92 -1.57
CA HIS A 70 -10.22 -7.33 -1.74
C HIS A 70 -10.13 -5.89 -2.25
N GLY A 71 -9.16 -5.13 -1.74
CA GLY A 71 -8.99 -3.72 -2.02
C GLY A 71 -7.63 -3.24 -1.54
N TYR A 72 -7.31 -1.98 -1.84
CA TYR A 72 -6.09 -1.36 -1.37
C TYR A 72 -6.22 0.16 -1.26
N VAL A 73 -5.38 0.74 -0.42
CA VAL A 73 -5.20 2.18 -0.23
C VAL A 73 -3.72 2.48 -0.39
N LEU A 74 -3.35 3.15 -1.48
CA LEU A 74 -2.00 3.65 -1.72
C LEU A 74 -2.01 5.17 -1.64
N ILE A 75 -1.35 5.73 -0.63
CA ILE A 75 -1.33 7.17 -0.38
C ILE A 75 0.07 7.66 0.04
N PRO A 76 0.45 8.91 -0.28
CA PRO A 76 1.61 9.54 0.32
C PRO A 76 1.47 9.70 1.84
N PHE A 77 2.59 9.79 2.56
CA PHE A 77 2.61 10.04 4.00
C PHE A 77 1.95 11.38 4.37
N GLU A 78 2.05 12.38 3.50
CA GLU A 78 1.34 13.66 3.65
C GLU A 78 -0.19 13.47 3.72
N GLU A 79 -0.74 12.50 2.99
CA GLU A 79 -2.17 12.16 3.03
C GLU A 79 -2.51 11.20 4.18
N LYS A 80 -1.59 10.30 4.57
CA LYS A 80 -1.72 9.47 5.77
C LYS A 80 -1.87 10.34 7.03
N ALA A 81 -1.08 11.41 7.13
CA ALA A 81 -1.15 12.36 8.25
C ALA A 81 -2.53 13.04 8.35
N GLN A 82 -3.17 13.35 7.21
CA GLN A 82 -4.53 13.92 7.16
C GLN A 82 -5.61 12.90 7.52
N LYS A 83 -5.46 11.63 7.11
CA LYS A 83 -6.40 10.56 7.52
C LYS A 83 -6.29 10.20 9.01
N GLN A 84 -5.14 10.41 9.64
CA GLN A 84 -4.93 10.22 11.07
C GLN A 84 -5.20 11.47 11.93
N GLU A 85 -5.65 12.58 11.35
CA GLU A 85 -6.18 13.67 12.18
C GLU A 85 -7.40 13.13 12.94
N PRO A 86 -7.34 12.98 14.28
CA PRO A 86 -8.49 12.55 15.02
C PRO A 86 -9.56 13.61 14.77
N PHE A 87 -10.74 13.18 14.37
CA PHE A 87 -11.96 13.96 14.51
C PHE A 87 -12.02 14.47 15.96
N ARG A 88 -11.48 15.65 16.22
CA ARG A 88 -11.66 16.41 17.45
C ARG A 88 -13.03 17.06 17.32
N TRP A 89 -14.05 16.35 17.79
CA TRP A 89 -15.34 16.90 18.14
C TRP A 89 -15.34 17.27 19.63
#